data_AF-A0A256YR11-F1
#
_entry.id   AF-A0A256YR11-F1
#
_cell.length_a   1.000
_cell.length_b   1.000
_cell.length_c   1.000
_cell.angle_alpha   90.00
_cell.angle_beta   90.00
_cell.angle_gamma   90.00
#
_symmetry.space_group_name_H-M   'P 1'
#
loop_
_entity.id
_entity.type
_entity.pdbx_description
1 polymer ?
#
loop_
_entity_poly.entity_id
_entity_poly.type
_entity_poly.pdbx_seq_one_letter_code
_entity_poly.pdbx_strand_id
1 'polypeptide(L)'
;MDTKIKLEELKSKKWIDTTMIFEVLGTNREIVEKSLKEHIKNLEKIKTCFVYKKEYSDITKVEKPLRNIDEGYSQIVEVNCMIKDLKTLTIISISYGPSSIEILEPDKIELSAGEAQDILNMVSGVVHKFAEVGLGGIVATPKN
;
A
#
# COMPACT_ATOMS: atom_id res chain seq x y z
N MET A 1 -10.44 -22.51 -9.49
CA MET A 1 -9.35 -23.11 -8.70
C MET A 1 -9.59 -22.73 -7.26
N ASP A 2 -9.56 -23.69 -6.34
CA ASP A 2 -9.75 -23.44 -4.92
C ASP A 2 -8.70 -22.43 -4.42
N THR A 3 -9.13 -21.38 -3.71
CA THR A 3 -8.23 -20.36 -3.13
C THR A 3 -7.14 -21.02 -2.30
N LYS A 4 -7.45 -22.07 -1.53
CA LYS A 4 -6.48 -22.81 -0.73
C LYS A 4 -5.38 -23.42 -1.58
N ILE A 5 -5.74 -24.06 -2.69
CA ILE A 5 -4.76 -24.64 -3.64
C ILE A 5 -3.87 -23.55 -4.23
N LYS A 6 -4.44 -22.39 -4.58
CA LYS A 6 -3.66 -21.26 -5.09
C LYS A 6 -2.68 -20.73 -4.05
N LEU A 7 -3.09 -20.60 -2.79
CA LEU A 7 -2.22 -20.12 -1.72
C LEU A 7 -1.02 -21.04 -1.50
N GLU A 8 -1.24 -22.35 -1.42
CA GLU A 8 -0.14 -23.33 -1.32
C GLU A 8 0.83 -23.24 -2.51
N GLU A 9 0.30 -23.08 -3.73
CA GLU A 9 1.11 -22.86 -4.93
C GLU A 9 1.99 -21.60 -4.81
N LEU A 10 1.42 -20.49 -4.35
CA LEU A 10 2.14 -19.21 -4.21
C LEU A 10 3.18 -19.26 -3.08
N LYS A 11 2.85 -19.88 -1.94
CA LYS A 11 3.79 -20.13 -0.84
C LYS A 11 4.98 -20.97 -1.30
N SER A 12 4.75 -22.02 -2.09
CA SER A 12 5.83 -22.84 -2.67
C SER A 12 6.78 -22.04 -3.58
N LYS A 13 6.26 -20.96 -4.19
CA LYS A 13 7.01 -20.02 -5.02
C LYS A 13 7.67 -18.90 -4.21
N LYS A 14 7.66 -18.99 -2.87
CA LYS A 14 8.16 -17.98 -1.94
C LYS A 14 7.52 -16.59 -2.13
N TRP A 15 6.25 -16.55 -2.55
CA TRP A 15 5.50 -15.29 -2.47
C TRP A 15 5.31 -14.93 -1.00
N ILE A 16 5.31 -13.63 -0.72
CA ILE A 16 5.20 -13.04 0.60
C ILE A 16 3.72 -12.97 0.97
N ASP A 17 3.31 -13.64 2.04
CA ASP A 17 1.98 -13.51 2.62
C ASP A 17 1.94 -12.26 3.50
N THR A 18 0.99 -11.37 3.24
CA THR A 18 0.93 -10.07 3.89
C THR A 18 -0.50 -9.68 4.26
N THR A 19 -0.62 -8.96 5.36
CA THR A 19 -1.81 -8.19 5.73
C THR A 19 -1.52 -6.72 5.49
N MET A 20 -2.41 -6.02 4.79
CA MET A 20 -2.36 -4.57 4.61
C MET A 20 -3.65 -3.95 5.12
N ILE A 21 -3.53 -2.84 5.84
CA ILE A 21 -4.67 -2.04 6.27
C ILE A 21 -4.74 -0.79 5.41
N PHE A 22 -5.92 -0.50 4.85
CA PHE A 22 -6.19 0.75 4.15
C PHE A 22 -7.29 1.51 4.88
N GLU A 23 -7.11 2.81 5.04
CA GLU A 23 -8.10 3.70 5.64
C GLU A 23 -8.42 4.84 4.68
N VAL A 24 -9.70 5.18 4.59
CA VAL A 24 -10.16 6.38 3.87
C VAL A 24 -10.98 7.24 4.81
N LEU A 25 -10.69 8.53 4.77
CA LEU A 25 -11.35 9.58 5.50
C LEU A 25 -11.99 10.57 4.53
N GLY A 26 -13.24 10.95 4.76
CA GLY A 26 -13.93 11.90 3.88
C GLY A 26 -15.16 12.54 4.50
N THR A 27 -15.69 13.58 3.87
CA THR A 27 -16.88 14.31 4.37
C THR A 27 -18.21 13.67 3.95
N ASN A 28 -18.17 12.71 3.01
CA ASN A 28 -19.35 12.05 2.47
C ASN A 28 -19.21 10.53 2.59
N ARG A 29 -20.20 9.90 3.24
CA ARG A 29 -20.25 8.46 3.51
C ARG A 29 -20.13 7.60 2.24
N GLU A 30 -20.88 7.94 1.20
CA GLU A 30 -20.89 7.19 -0.07
C GLU A 30 -19.57 7.31 -0.81
N ILE A 31 -18.94 8.50 -0.76
CA ILE A 31 -17.62 8.73 -1.35
C ILE A 31 -16.58 7.88 -0.64
N VAL A 32 -16.57 7.84 0.69
CA VAL A 32 -15.64 7.00 1.48
C VAL A 32 -15.76 5.54 1.07
N GLU A 33 -16.98 4.99 1.05
CA GLU A 33 -17.22 3.59 0.69
C GLU A 33 -16.78 3.27 -0.74
N LYS A 34 -17.17 4.12 -1.69
CA LYS A 34 -16.86 3.93 -3.10
C LYS A 34 -15.36 4.04 -3.36
N SER A 35 -14.70 5.05 -2.80
CA SER A 35 -13.26 5.26 -2.97
C SER A 35 -12.45 4.10 -2.43
N LEU A 36 -12.78 3.59 -1.24
CA LEU A 36 -12.07 2.45 -0.66
C LEU A 36 -12.27 1.18 -1.52
N LYS A 37 -13.50 0.89 -1.94
CA LYS A 37 -13.79 -0.25 -2.83
C LYS A 37 -13.06 -0.16 -4.17
N GLU A 38 -13.04 1.02 -4.80
CA GLU A 38 -12.32 1.24 -6.06
C GLU A 38 -10.80 1.09 -5.89
N HIS A 39 -10.26 1.58 -4.77
CA HIS A 39 -8.85 1.43 -4.41
C HIS A 39 -8.45 -0.04 -4.34
N ILE A 40 -9.20 -0.85 -3.59
CA ILE A 40 -8.93 -2.29 -3.47
C ILE A 40 -9.17 -3.02 -4.80
N LYS A 41 -10.18 -2.64 -5.57
CA LYS A 41 -10.41 -3.21 -6.91
C LYS A 41 -9.24 -2.96 -7.87
N ASN A 42 -8.52 -1.84 -7.71
CA ASN A 42 -7.33 -1.57 -8.51
C ASN A 42 -6.13 -2.39 -8.03
N LEU A 43 -5.98 -2.59 -6.71
CA LEU A 43 -4.98 -3.49 -6.14
C LEU A 43 -5.12 -4.92 -6.68
N GLU A 44 -6.35 -5.42 -6.81
CA GLU A 44 -6.66 -6.76 -7.37
C GLU A 44 -6.25 -6.95 -8.84
N LYS A 45 -6.01 -5.87 -9.59
CA LYS A 45 -5.57 -5.95 -10.99
C LYS A 45 -4.06 -6.14 -11.13
N ILE A 46 -3.30 -5.98 -10.04
CA ILE A 46 -1.84 -6.13 -10.07
C ILE A 46 -1.50 -7.62 -10.16
N LYS A 47 -0.95 -8.06 -11.29
CA LYS A 47 -0.63 -9.49 -11.53
C LYS A 47 0.32 -10.11 -10.51
N THR A 48 1.14 -9.29 -9.85
CA THR A 48 2.10 -9.69 -8.82
C THR A 48 1.56 -9.56 -7.39
N CYS A 49 0.24 -9.34 -7.25
CA CYS A 49 -0.49 -9.29 -5.99
C CYS A 49 -1.75 -10.14 -6.13
N PHE A 50 -1.89 -11.16 -5.30
CA PHE A 50 -3.09 -11.99 -5.24
C PHE A 50 -3.82 -11.73 -3.94
N VAL A 51 -4.91 -10.97 -4.00
CA VAL A 51 -5.79 -10.71 -2.86
C VAL A 51 -6.69 -11.92 -2.63
N TYR A 52 -6.65 -12.47 -1.42
CA TYR A 52 -7.43 -13.66 -1.07
C TYR A 52 -8.44 -13.44 0.06
N LYS A 53 -8.33 -12.33 0.79
CA LYS A 53 -9.28 -11.93 1.84
C LYS A 53 -9.39 -10.41 1.90
N LYS A 54 -10.60 -9.92 2.17
CA LYS A 54 -10.93 -8.50 2.34
C LYS A 54 -11.99 -8.37 3.43
N GLU A 55 -11.72 -7.60 4.47
CA GLU A 55 -12.65 -7.37 5.58
C GLU A 55 -12.83 -5.87 5.77
N TYR A 56 -14.00 -5.37 5.36
CA TYR A 56 -14.35 -3.96 5.51
C TYR A 56 -14.99 -3.75 6.88
N SER A 57 -14.52 -2.72 7.59
CA SER A 57 -15.20 -2.24 8.78
C SER A 57 -16.51 -1.54 8.42
N ASP A 58 -17.35 -1.34 9.42
CA ASP A 58 -18.45 -0.39 9.31
C ASP A 58 -17.90 1.02 9.06
N ILE A 59 -18.70 1.83 8.37
CA ILE A 59 -18.38 3.26 8.17
C ILE A 59 -18.82 4.01 9.42
N THR A 60 -17.86 4.63 10.10
CA THR A 60 -18.04 5.36 11.36
C THR A 60 -18.03 6.86 11.12
N LYS A 61 -18.75 7.62 11.96
CA LYS A 61 -18.64 9.07 12.02
C LYS A 61 -17.46 9.45 12.91
N VAL A 62 -16.69 10.43 12.49
CA VAL A 62 -15.50 10.92 13.19
C VAL A 62 -15.55 12.44 13.32
N GLU A 63 -15.20 12.94 14.50
CA GLU A 63 -15.13 14.38 14.76
C GLU A 63 -13.77 14.95 14.36
N LYS A 64 -13.77 16.16 13.81
CA LYS A 64 -12.57 16.90 13.40
C LYS A 64 -11.57 16.08 12.56
N PRO A 65 -12.02 15.39 11.49
CA PRO A 65 -11.15 14.53 10.69
C PRO A 65 -9.99 15.29 10.02
N LEU A 66 -10.21 16.55 9.66
CA LEU A 66 -9.24 17.42 9.03
C LEU A 66 -9.40 18.85 9.56
N ARG A 67 -8.37 19.68 9.37
CA ARG A 67 -8.42 21.09 9.72
C ARG A 67 -9.59 21.75 8.97
N ASN A 68 -10.50 22.39 9.71
CA ASN A 68 -11.72 23.05 9.21
C ASN A 68 -12.86 22.11 8.74
N ILE A 69 -12.88 20.86 9.20
CA ILE A 69 -13.99 19.94 8.98
C ILE A 69 -14.46 19.47 10.35
N ASP A 70 -15.72 19.73 10.72
CA ASP A 70 -16.24 19.39 12.06
C ASP A 70 -16.60 17.90 12.19
N GLU A 71 -17.15 17.31 11.13
CA GLU A 71 -17.55 15.90 11.08
C GLU A 71 -17.13 15.28 9.73
N GLY A 72 -16.74 14.01 9.76
CA GLY A 72 -16.57 13.20 8.56
C GLY A 72 -16.87 11.73 8.83
N TYR A 73 -16.48 10.91 7.87
CA TYR A 73 -16.67 9.48 7.85
C TYR A 73 -15.32 8.80 7.65
N SER A 74 -15.09 7.71 8.39
CA SER A 74 -13.93 6.83 8.21
C SER A 74 -14.40 5.40 7.92
N GLN A 75 -13.65 4.72 7.06
CA GLN A 75 -13.77 3.29 6.85
C GLN A 75 -12.37 2.67 6.70
N ILE A 76 -12.21 1.48 7.27
CA ILE A 76 -11.00 0.69 7.20
C ILE A 76 -11.31 -0.60 6.42
N VAL A 77 -10.32 -1.10 5.69
CA VAL A 77 -10.33 -2.46 5.13
C VAL A 77 -9.01 -3.15 5.44
N GLU A 78 -9.12 -4.36 6.00
CA GLU A 78 -8.01 -5.30 6.12
C GLU A 78 -7.97 -6.18 4.87
N VAL A 79 -6.80 -6.28 4.24
CA VAL A 79 -6.60 -7.02 2.99
C VAL A 79 -5.46 -8.00 3.18
N ASN A 80 -5.74 -9.30 3.05
CA ASN A 80 -4.71 -10.31 3.01
C ASN A 80 -4.40 -10.69 1.57
N CYS A 81 -3.11 -10.72 1.25
CA CYS A 81 -2.65 -10.92 -0.10
C CYS A 81 -1.28 -11.60 -0.16
N MET A 82 -1.11 -12.42 -1.19
CA MET A 82 0.19 -12.97 -1.57
C MET A 82 0.85 -12.00 -2.54
N ILE A 83 2.05 -11.54 -2.22
CA ILE A 83 2.85 -10.61 -3.02
C ILE A 83 4.08 -11.31 -3.58
N LYS A 84 4.35 -11.14 -4.87
CA LYS A 84 5.41 -11.88 -5.56
C LYS A 84 6.80 -11.70 -4.95
N ASP A 85 7.17 -10.47 -4.61
CA ASP A 85 8.51 -10.11 -4.17
C ASP A 85 8.52 -8.78 -3.39
N LEU A 86 9.59 -8.52 -2.66
CA LEU A 86 9.71 -7.31 -1.82
C LEU A 86 9.67 -6.01 -2.64
N LYS A 87 10.15 -6.04 -3.88
CA LYS A 87 10.07 -4.91 -4.81
C LYS A 87 8.62 -4.55 -5.12
N THR A 88 7.79 -5.55 -5.43
CA THR A 88 6.36 -5.38 -5.64
C THR A 88 5.69 -4.84 -4.38
N LEU A 89 5.99 -5.41 -3.20
CA LEU A 89 5.44 -4.94 -1.92
C LEU A 89 5.80 -3.46 -1.68
N THR A 90 7.05 -3.08 -1.94
CA THR A 90 7.51 -1.68 -1.83
C THR A 90 6.74 -0.75 -2.78
N ILE A 91 6.53 -1.16 -4.04
CA ILE A 91 5.76 -0.37 -5.01
C ILE A 91 4.31 -0.19 -4.54
N ILE A 92 3.69 -1.26 -4.04
CA ILE A 92 2.32 -1.20 -3.51
C ILE A 92 2.27 -0.28 -2.29
N SER A 93 3.23 -0.38 -1.37
CA SER A 93 3.35 0.48 -0.19
C SER A 93 3.36 1.97 -0.57
N ILE A 94 4.16 2.33 -1.58
CA ILE A 94 4.31 3.72 -2.04
C ILE A 94 3.08 4.18 -2.84
N SER A 95 2.53 3.32 -3.70
CA SER A 95 1.53 3.71 -4.69
C SER A 95 0.09 3.61 -4.19
N TYR A 96 -0.17 2.71 -3.23
CA TYR A 96 -1.50 2.48 -2.65
C TYR A 96 -1.61 2.97 -1.21
N GLY A 97 -0.50 3.32 -0.55
CA GLY A 97 -0.49 3.98 0.75
C GLY A 97 -1.30 3.27 1.85
N PRO A 98 -1.09 1.96 2.10
CA PRO A 98 -1.68 1.34 3.27
C PRO A 98 -1.20 2.04 4.55
N SER A 99 -2.06 2.10 5.57
CA SER A 99 -1.72 2.65 6.89
C SER A 99 -0.80 1.70 7.68
N SER A 100 -0.87 0.40 7.42
CA SER A 100 0.05 -0.60 7.95
C SER A 100 0.27 -1.76 7.00
N ILE A 101 1.42 -2.41 7.14
CA ILE A 101 1.81 -3.63 6.41
C ILE A 101 2.39 -4.60 7.42
N GLU A 102 1.91 -5.82 7.42
CA GLU A 102 2.43 -6.94 8.20
C GLU A 102 2.82 -8.06 7.24
N ILE A 103 4.04 -8.59 7.39
CA ILE A 103 4.51 -9.77 6.67
C ILE A 103 4.25 -10.97 7.58
N LEU A 104 3.39 -11.89 7.13
CA LEU A 104 3.04 -13.11 7.86
C LEU A 104 3.99 -14.25 7.53
N GLU A 105 4.33 -14.40 6.24
CA GLU A 105 5.29 -15.38 5.74
C GLU A 105 6.00 -14.84 4.49
N PRO A 106 7.22 -15.31 4.18
CA PRO A 106 8.09 -16.11 5.03
C PRO A 106 8.80 -15.25 6.10
N ASP A 107 9.32 -15.89 7.16
CA ASP A 107 10.14 -15.23 8.18
C ASP A 107 11.44 -14.62 7.64
N LYS A 108 11.92 -15.10 6.48
CA LYS A 108 13.16 -14.67 5.84
C LYS A 108 12.92 -14.41 4.36
N ILE A 109 13.31 -13.23 3.91
CA ILE A 109 13.32 -12.84 2.51
C ILE A 109 14.78 -12.74 2.05
N GLU A 110 15.16 -13.59 1.10
CA GLU A 110 16.49 -13.57 0.48
C GLU A 110 16.49 -12.62 -0.71
N LEU A 111 17.46 -11.71 -0.75
CA LEU A 111 17.65 -10.76 -1.84
C LEU A 111 19.09 -10.82 -2.33
N SER A 112 19.26 -10.78 -3.65
CA SER A 112 20.56 -10.47 -4.23
C SER A 112 20.92 -9.00 -3.98
N ALA A 113 22.21 -8.67 -4.05
CA ALA A 113 22.67 -7.28 -3.96
C ALA A 113 22.02 -6.38 -5.03
N GLY A 114 21.77 -6.93 -6.23
CA GLY A 114 21.08 -6.22 -7.32
C GLY A 114 19.63 -5.89 -6.98
N GLU A 115 18.87 -6.84 -6.43
CA GLU A 115 17.49 -6.61 -6.02
C GLU A 115 17.38 -5.59 -4.88
N ALA A 116 18.28 -5.69 -3.89
CA ALA A 116 18.35 -4.72 -2.81
C ALA A 116 18.68 -3.31 -3.35
N GLN A 117 19.68 -3.19 -4.23
CA GLN A 117 20.05 -1.93 -4.88
C GLN A 117 18.88 -1.33 -5.69
N ASP A 118 18.15 -2.16 -6.44
CA ASP A 118 16.96 -1.75 -7.19
C ASP A 118 15.88 -1.13 -6.29
N ILE A 119 15.59 -1.78 -5.16
CA ILE A 119 14.60 -1.30 -4.18
C ILE A 119 15.07 0.03 -3.57
N LEU A 120 16.34 0.11 -3.15
CA LEU A 120 16.91 1.31 -2.53
C LEU A 120 16.94 2.50 -3.50
N ASN A 121 17.29 2.28 -4.76
CA ASN A 121 17.28 3.34 -5.78
C ASN A 121 15.86 3.83 -6.07
N MET A 122 14.88 2.93 -6.12
CA MET A 122 13.48 3.29 -6.29
C MET A 122 12.98 4.14 -5.11
N VAL A 123 13.24 3.72 -3.88
CA VAL A 123 12.87 4.49 -2.67
C VAL A 123 13.57 5.86 -2.68
N SER A 124 14.86 5.91 -2.99
CA SER A 124 15.62 7.17 -3.07
C SER A 124 15.05 8.12 -4.12
N GLY A 125 14.65 7.60 -5.29
CA GLY A 125 14.01 8.39 -6.33
C GLY A 125 12.64 8.94 -5.91
N VAL A 126 11.86 8.18 -5.15
CA VAL A 126 10.59 8.64 -4.58
C VAL A 126 10.83 9.74 -3.54
N VAL A 127 11.77 9.54 -2.61
CA VAL A 127 12.16 10.54 -1.61
C VAL A 127 12.66 11.82 -2.26
N HIS A 128 13.48 11.72 -3.31
CA HIS A 128 13.99 12.88 -4.04
C HIS A 128 12.87 13.70 -4.65
N LYS A 129 11.91 13.05 -5.34
CA LYS A 129 10.75 13.72 -5.92
C LYS A 129 9.89 14.41 -4.86
N PHE A 130 9.67 13.75 -3.71
CA PHE A 130 8.95 14.38 -2.60
C PHE A 130 9.69 15.61 -2.06
N ALA A 131 11.01 15.54 -1.92
CA ALA A 131 11.84 16.67 -1.50
C ALA A 131 11.79 17.82 -2.51
N GLU A 132 11.82 17.54 -3.82
CA GLU A 132 11.70 18.56 -4.88
C GLU A 132 10.35 19.30 -4.81
N VAL A 133 9.24 18.58 -4.59
CA VAL A 133 7.90 19.17 -4.46
C VAL A 133 7.77 19.99 -3.18
N GLY A 134 8.35 19.55 -2.07
CA GLY A 134 8.29 20.24 -0.77
C GLY A 134 9.25 21.43 -0.63
N LEU A 135 10.39 21.42 -1.32
CA LEU A 135 11.41 22.47 -1.25
C LEU A 135 11.38 23.45 -2.43
N GLY A 136 10.54 23.22 -3.44
CA GLY A 136 10.55 24.01 -4.67
C GLY A 136 11.84 23.81 -5.47
N GLY A 137 12.24 22.54 -5.68
CA GLY A 137 13.49 22.18 -6.34
C GLY A 137 14.71 22.63 -5.54
N ILE A 138 15.59 21.71 -5.16
CA ILE A 138 16.92 22.12 -4.67
C ILE A 138 17.70 22.63 -5.89
N VAL A 139 17.46 23.87 -6.29
CA VAL A 139 18.34 24.59 -7.20
C VAL A 139 19.50 25.10 -6.36
N ALA A 140 20.60 24.35 -6.37
CA ALA A 140 21.88 24.92 -5.98
C ALA A 140 22.26 25.96 -7.04
N THR A 141 21.91 27.24 -6.83
CA THR A 141 22.50 28.32 -7.61
C THR A 141 23.93 28.52 -7.14
N PRO A 142 24.92 28.64 -8.05
CA PRO A 142 26.27 29.03 -7.66
C PRO A 142 26.22 30.41 -7.01
N LYS A 143 26.88 30.58 -5.87
CA LYS A 143 27.16 31.92 -5.34
C LYS A 143 28.21 32.56 -6.24
N ASN A 144 27.79 33.55 -7.04
CA ASN A 144 28.71 34.55 -7.58
C ASN A 144 28.99 35.60 -6.52
#